data_AF-A0A535JQA6-F1
#
_entry.id   AF-A0A535JQA6-F1
#
_cell.length_a   1.000
_cell.length_b   1.000
_cell.length_c   1.000
_cell.angle_alpha   90.00
_cell.angle_beta   90.00
_cell.angle_gamma   90.00
#
_symmetry.space_group_name_H-M   'P 1'
#
loop_
_entity.id
_entity.type
_entity.pdbx_description
1 polymer ?
#
loop_
_entity_poly.entity_id
_entity_poly.type
_entity_poly.pdbx_seq_one_letter_code
_entity_poly.pdbx_strand_id
1 'polypeptide(L)'
;MMLFTPAELEFLRSQRLGRLATVGPSGWPHVVPVMYALDDGGALEFDVDGVKLRNLGHDPRAAFVIDAMGPKRGVAIQGQAELISQDRARLTPARKFSWGL
;
A
#
# COMPACT_ATOMS: atom_id res chain seq x y z
N MET A 1 -15.48 -7.32 7.91
CA MET A 1 -14.60 -8.49 8.17
C MET A 1 -13.19 -8.07 7.85
N MET A 2 -12.24 -8.20 8.78
CA MET A 2 -10.85 -7.78 8.56
C MET A 2 -10.18 -8.68 7.52
N LEU A 3 -9.59 -8.09 6.47
CA LEU A 3 -8.96 -8.82 5.37
C LEU A 3 -7.68 -9.57 5.79
N PHE A 4 -6.99 -9.06 6.81
CA PHE A 4 -5.73 -9.60 7.31
C PHE A 4 -5.93 -10.53 8.52
N THR A 5 -5.10 -11.56 8.58
CA THR A 5 -4.93 -12.40 9.77
C THR A 5 -4.12 -11.68 10.85
N PRO A 6 -4.16 -12.13 12.12
CA PRO A 6 -3.34 -11.56 13.19
C PRO A 6 -1.84 -11.53 12.89
N ALA A 7 -1.28 -12.60 12.32
CA ALA A 7 0.14 -12.68 11.95
C ALA A 7 0.52 -11.68 10.86
N GLU A 8 -0.37 -11.45 9.89
CA GLU A 8 -0.18 -10.44 8.85
C GLU A 8 -0.26 -9.02 9.42
N LEU A 9 -1.19 -8.75 10.34
CA LEU A 9 -1.26 -7.46 11.03
C LEU A 9 -0.03 -7.19 11.89
N GLU A 10 0.46 -8.20 12.62
CA GLU A 10 1.70 -8.09 13.39
C GLU A 10 2.89 -7.77 12.47
N PHE A 11 3.01 -8.50 11.37
CA PHE A 11 4.05 -8.24 10.38
C PHE A 11 3.94 -6.83 9.80
N LEU A 12 2.76 -6.42 9.31
CA LEU A 12 2.55 -5.08 8.76
C LEU A 12 2.83 -3.98 9.80
N ARG A 13 2.56 -4.21 11.09
CA ARG A 13 2.90 -3.25 12.16
C ARG A 13 4.40 -3.21 12.48
N SER A 14 5.12 -4.30 12.22
CA SER A 14 6.57 -4.38 12.42
C SER A 14 7.39 -3.68 11.34
N GLN A 15 6.81 -3.48 10.15
CA GLN A 15 7.47 -2.78 9.05
C GLN A 15 7.14 -1.28 9.04
N ARG A 16 7.95 -0.49 8.31
CA ARG A 16 7.78 0.97 8.16
C ARG A 16 7.76 1.45 6.72
N LEU A 17 8.19 0.60 5.79
CA LEU A 17 8.41 0.93 4.39
C LEU A 17 7.84 -0.18 3.51
N GLY A 18 7.24 0.19 2.39
CA GLY A 18 6.94 -0.73 1.31
C GLY A 18 7.21 -0.09 -0.05
N ARG A 19 6.83 -0.79 -1.13
CA ARG A 19 6.87 -0.29 -2.50
C ARG A 19 5.46 -0.11 -3.04
N LEU A 20 5.06 1.14 -3.27
CA LEU A 20 3.76 1.51 -3.81
C LEU A 20 3.85 1.60 -5.33
N ALA A 21 2.97 0.87 -6.01
CA ALA A 21 2.75 0.94 -7.45
C ALA A 21 1.45 1.70 -7.76
N THR A 22 1.55 2.65 -8.68
CA THR A 22 0.43 3.45 -9.22
C THR A 22 0.53 3.50 -10.74
N VAL A 23 -0.57 3.80 -11.44
CA VAL A 23 -0.57 3.96 -12.90
C VAL A 23 -1.20 5.30 -13.26
N GLY A 24 -0.54 6.06 -14.13
CA GLY A 24 -1.03 7.33 -14.63
C GLY A 24 -1.54 7.25 -16.08
N PRO A 25 -1.88 8.40 -16.69
CA PRO A 25 -2.42 8.46 -18.05
C PRO A 25 -1.54 7.82 -19.14
N SER A 26 -0.22 7.70 -18.91
CA SER A 26 0.70 7.04 -19.86
C SER A 26 0.60 5.52 -19.86
N GLY A 27 -0.13 4.92 -18.91
CA GLY A 27 -0.25 3.46 -18.75
C GLY A 27 0.98 2.76 -18.17
N TRP A 28 2.12 3.45 -18.02
CA TRP A 28 3.31 2.88 -17.39
C TRP A 28 3.16 2.82 -15.87
N PRO A 29 3.47 1.67 -15.23
CA PRO A 29 3.52 1.58 -13.78
C PRO A 29 4.64 2.45 -13.20
N HIS A 30 4.31 3.20 -12.15
CA HIS A 30 5.27 3.95 -11.35
C HIS A 30 5.37 3.30 -9.97
N VAL A 31 6.57 2.86 -9.60
CA VAL A 31 6.84 2.15 -8.34
C VAL A 31 7.86 2.92 -7.51
N VAL A 32 7.51 3.26 -6.27
CA VAL A 32 8.37 4.03 -5.36
C VAL A 32 8.31 3.51 -3.92
N PRO A 33 9.40 3.64 -3.15
CA PRO A 33 9.36 3.36 -1.72
C PRO A 33 8.52 4.41 -0.99
N VAL A 34 7.63 3.95 -0.10
CA VAL A 34 6.71 4.81 0.66
C VAL A 34 6.60 4.31 2.10
N MET A 35 6.69 5.21 3.07
CA MET A 35 6.36 4.92 4.47
C MET A 35 4.84 4.93 4.65
N TYR A 36 4.34 4.11 5.57
CA TYR A 36 2.90 4.01 5.80
C TYR A 36 2.56 3.88 7.29
N ALA A 37 1.31 4.21 7.61
CA ALA A 37 0.63 3.82 8.83
C ALA A 37 -0.47 2.82 8.49
N LEU A 38 -0.66 1.81 9.36
CA LEU A 38 -1.77 0.87 9.25
C LEU A 38 -2.84 1.29 10.27
N ASP A 39 -4.06 1.51 9.81
CA ASP A 39 -5.19 1.80 10.70
C ASP A 39 -5.81 0.52 11.28
N ASP A 40 -6.73 0.69 12.25
CA ASP A 40 -7.43 -0.43 12.89
C ASP A 40 -8.38 -1.19 11.94
N GLY A 41 -8.76 -0.57 10.81
CA GLY A 41 -9.56 -1.19 9.75
C GLY A 41 -8.74 -1.98 8.74
N GLY A 42 -7.40 -1.89 8.80
CA GLY A 42 -6.46 -2.49 7.85
C GLY A 42 -6.15 -1.62 6.63
N ALA A 43 -6.62 -0.38 6.57
CA ALA A 43 -6.21 0.53 5.50
C ALA A 43 -4.79 1.06 5.73
N LEU A 44 -4.10 1.36 4.62
CA LEU A 44 -2.74 1.88 4.65
C LEU A 44 -2.78 3.36 4.29
N GLU A 45 -2.33 4.21 5.20
CA GLU A 45 -2.19 5.64 4.96
C GLU A 45 -0.76 6.01 4.68
N PHE A 46 -0.55 6.91 3.72
CA PHE A 46 0.78 7.35 3.32
C PHE A 46 0.76 8.76 2.73
N ASP A 47 1.93 9.38 2.72
CA ASP A 47 2.13 10.69 2.09
C ASP A 47 2.08 10.56 0.56
N VAL A 48 1.39 11.49 -0.08
CA VAL A 48 1.15 11.51 -1.52
C VAL A 48 1.54 12.87 -2.11
N ASP A 49 2.41 12.85 -3.13
CA ASP A 49 2.87 14.04 -3.85
C ASP A 49 3.32 13.66 -5.28
N GLY A 50 3.67 14.66 -6.09
CA GLY A 50 4.33 14.46 -7.39
C GLY A 50 3.63 13.46 -8.32
N VAL A 51 4.39 12.46 -8.80
CA VAL A 51 3.91 11.47 -9.77
C VAL A 51 2.82 10.57 -9.17
N LYS A 52 2.98 10.12 -7.92
CA LYS A 52 1.98 9.26 -7.27
C LYS A 52 0.66 10.01 -7.04
N LEU A 53 0.70 11.30 -6.68
CA LEU A 53 -0.50 12.13 -6.57
C LEU A 53 -1.22 12.27 -7.91
N ARG A 54 -0.48 12.59 -8.98
CA ARG A 54 -1.04 12.70 -10.34
C ARG A 54 -1.67 11.39 -10.80
N ASN A 55 -1.00 10.27 -10.53
CA ASN A 55 -1.48 8.94 -10.91
C ASN A 55 -2.77 8.60 -10.17
N LEU A 56 -2.81 8.79 -8.84
CA LEU A 56 -3.99 8.48 -8.03
C LEU A 56 -5.18 9.39 -8.35
N GLY A 57 -4.95 10.62 -8.80
CA GLY A 57 -6.01 11.48 -9.33
C GLY A 57 -6.58 11.01 -10.68
N HIS A 58 -5.87 10.15 -11.41
CA HIS A 58 -6.31 9.58 -12.70
C HIS A 58 -6.94 8.19 -12.53
N ASP A 59 -6.27 7.30 -11.81
CA ASP A 59 -6.71 5.93 -11.56
C ASP A 59 -6.49 5.60 -10.06
N PRO A 60 -7.56 5.33 -9.28
CA PRO A 60 -7.43 5.06 -7.86
C PRO A 60 -6.80 3.70 -7.56
N ARG A 61 -6.62 2.83 -8.56
CA ARG A 61 -6.05 1.49 -8.32
C ARG A 61 -4.57 1.60 -7.98
N ALA A 62 -4.19 0.99 -6.86
CA ALA A 62 -2.81 0.88 -6.43
C ALA A 62 -2.49 -0.52 -5.92
N ALA A 63 -1.20 -0.86 -5.95
CA ALA A 63 -0.67 -2.05 -5.31
C ALA A 63 0.47 -1.67 -4.36
N PHE A 64 0.58 -2.37 -3.22
CA PHE A 64 1.58 -2.07 -2.20
C PHE A 64 2.21 -3.37 -1.72
N VAL A 65 3.53 -3.49 -1.84
CA VAL A 65 4.28 -4.60 -1.27
C VAL A 65 5.02 -4.13 -0.05
N ILE A 66 4.79 -4.82 1.07
CA ILE A 66 5.54 -4.67 2.32
C ILE A 66 6.29 -5.98 2.55
N ASP A 67 7.62 -5.90 2.59
CA ASP A 67 8.53 -7.04 2.69
C ASP A 67 9.68 -6.72 3.65
N ALA A 68 10.30 -7.78 4.19
CA ALA A 68 11.44 -7.66 5.10
C ALA A 68 12.66 -8.42 4.54
N MET A 69 13.85 -7.89 4.81
CA MET A 69 15.11 -8.59 4.59
C MET A 69 15.27 -9.72 5.64
N GLY A 70 15.67 -10.93 5.22
CA GLY A 70 15.71 -12.13 6.06
C GLY A 70 15.00 -13.31 5.40
N PRO A 71 14.38 -14.26 6.16
CA PRO A 71 13.53 -15.27 5.53
C PRO A 71 12.49 -14.55 4.67
N LYS A 72 12.38 -14.94 3.39
CA LYS A 72 11.54 -14.24 2.41
C LYS A 72 10.10 -14.24 2.91
N ARG A 73 9.64 -13.10 3.43
CA ARG A 73 8.28 -12.89 3.93
C ARG A 73 7.75 -11.52 3.58
N GLY A 74 6.45 -11.42 3.37
CA GLY A 74 5.82 -10.17 2.99
C GLY A 74 4.33 -10.30 2.72
N VAL A 75 3.73 -9.13 2.51
CA VAL A 75 2.33 -8.97 2.15
C VAL A 75 2.26 -8.04 0.94
N ALA A 76 1.63 -8.51 -0.13
CA ALA A 76 1.25 -7.69 -1.28
C ALA A 76 -0.25 -7.39 -1.20
N ILE A 77 -0.60 -6.12 -1.38
CA ILE A 77 -1.96 -5.62 -1.32
C ILE A 77 -2.31 -5.00 -2.67
N GLN A 78 -3.54 -5.23 -3.12
CA GLN A 78 -4.15 -4.48 -4.22
C GLN A 78 -5.44 -3.85 -3.71
N GLY A 79 -5.72 -2.62 -4.10
CA GLY A 79 -6.92 -1.92 -3.65
C GLY A 79 -7.13 -0.59 -4.34
N GLN A 80 -8.00 0.22 -3.75
CA GLN A 80 -8.25 1.58 -4.20
C GLN A 80 -7.70 2.58 -3.19
N ALA A 81 -6.95 3.56 -3.68
CA ALA A 81 -6.43 4.65 -2.91
C ALA A 81 -7.27 5.90 -3.12
N GLU A 82 -7.65 6.53 -2.01
CA GLU A 82 -8.40 7.78 -1.94
C GLU A 82 -7.52 8.87 -1.34
N LEU A 83 -7.58 10.09 -1.88
CA LEU A 83 -6.95 11.25 -1.27
C LEU A 83 -7.77 11.67 -0.04
N ILE A 84 -7.15 11.62 1.15
CA ILE A 84 -7.79 11.99 2.42
C ILE A 84 -7.38 13.39 2.91
N SER A 85 -6.34 13.97 2.31
CA SER A 85 -5.95 15.38 2.42
C SER A 85 -5.20 15.81 1.15
N GLN A 86 -4.65 17.03 1.16
CA GLN A 86 -3.81 17.54 0.06
C GLN A 86 -2.51 16.74 -0.15
N ASP A 87 -2.01 16.13 0.92
CA ASP A 87 -0.70 15.47 1.00
C ASP A 87 -0.78 14.03 1.52
N ARG A 88 -2.00 13.49 1.74
CA ARG A 88 -2.22 12.13 2.25
C ARG A 88 -3.20 11.34 1.40
N ALA A 89 -2.90 10.06 1.25
CA ALA A 89 -3.81 9.08 0.66
C ALA A 89 -4.02 7.89 1.61
N ARG A 90 -5.17 7.22 1.43
CA ARG A 90 -5.52 5.97 2.11
C ARG A 90 -5.79 4.89 1.07
N LEU A 91 -5.04 3.80 1.10
CA LEU A 91 -5.29 2.58 0.34
C LEU A 91 -6.19 1.65 1.14
N THR A 92 -7.40 1.42 0.65
CA THR A 92 -8.33 0.41 1.16
C THR A 92 -8.06 -0.93 0.46
N PRO A 93 -7.62 -1.98 1.19
CA PRO A 93 -7.31 -3.27 0.59
C PRO A 93 -8.54 -3.96 0.00
N ALA A 94 -8.41 -4.45 -1.24
CA ALA A 94 -9.40 -5.30 -1.90
C ALA A 94 -8.93 -6.76 -2.04
N ARG A 95 -7.62 -6.97 -2.21
CA ARG A 95 -6.98 -8.29 -2.31
C ARG A 95 -5.65 -8.26 -1.56
N LYS A 96 -5.30 -9.38 -0.93
CA LYS A 96 -3.99 -9.57 -0.30
C LYS A 96 -3.39 -10.92 -0.68
N PHE A 97 -2.06 -10.95 -0.76
CA PHE A 97 -1.24 -12.13 -0.98
C PHE A 97 -0.11 -12.09 0.05
N SER A 98 0.12 -13.17 0.77
CA SER A 98 1.17 -13.25 1.78
C SER A 98 2.03 -14.47 1.59
N TRP A 99 3.27 -14.39 2.05
CA TRP A 99 4.24 -15.47 2.02
C TRP A 99 5.14 -15.37 3.25
N GLY A 100 5.53 -16.51 3.80
CA GLY A 100 6.45 -16.58 4.95
C GLY A 100 5.91 -15.97 6.24
N LEU A 101 4.59 -15.90 6.41
CA LEU A 101 3.85 -15.42 7.58
C LEU A 101 2.90 -16.49 8.10
#